data_AF-A0A929BFS9-F1
#
_entry.id   AF-A0A929BFS9-F1
#
_cell.length_a   1.000
_cell.length_b   1.000
_cell.length_c   1.000
_cell.angle_alpha   90.00
_cell.angle_beta   90.00
_cell.angle_gamma   90.00
#
_symmetry.space_group_name_H-M   'P 1'
#
loop_
_entity.id
_entity.type
_entity.pdbx_description
1 polymer ?
#
loop_
_entity_poly.entity_id
_entity_poly.type
_entity_poly.pdbx_seq_one_letter_code
_entity_poly.pdbx_strand_id
1 'polypeptide(L)'
;MIISNIFIHIKLRRFKIFRAISLFLFFTFNYFIINAQQPFVIYGRLKIESGNIKDAKVVVKKNNKIVKNFDLPNSGKFEFELDFNSNYLLSFQKNGYVAKSINIITDVSDDILESTEKEPFEAFHFLVSLFKQYEGISTIVFNQPVGIIRYSKSLDDFDYDTDYTKTVLSKFKKVEAQIKQKQKKEEINKAREAANLKTKAKEDERLEKLAQIKAETDAKRKAEEALKKAKEEAKAKKLEQIKAESQARIKAQSEVQAKKKAEKEAKLKAEQEAIQKDAEAKKIAEAKAKTELEAKIKAEQEATRKAEEAKKLAEAKAKAELEAKLKAEQETASKAEEAKKLAEAKAKAELEAKIKADTETQKKAEQERKIAEDEAKAEKLAQIKA
;
A
#
# COMPACT_ATOMS: atom_id res chain seq x y z
N MET A 1 -100.44 -37.82 61.26
CA MET A 1 -98.97 -37.93 61.42
C MET A 1 -98.45 -39.31 60.96
N ILE A 2 -98.80 -39.78 59.75
CA ILE A 2 -98.46 -41.15 59.29
C ILE A 2 -97.77 -41.16 57.92
N ILE A 3 -97.85 -40.08 57.14
CA ILE A 3 -97.29 -40.04 55.77
C ILE A 3 -95.77 -39.77 55.76
N SER A 4 -95.17 -39.30 56.86
CA SER A 4 -93.76 -38.91 56.88
C SER A 4 -92.76 -40.06 57.05
N ASN A 5 -93.20 -41.26 57.48
CA ASN A 5 -92.27 -42.37 57.83
C ASN A 5 -92.01 -43.37 56.69
N ILE A 6 -92.91 -43.45 55.70
CA ILE A 6 -92.79 -44.40 54.58
C ILE A 6 -91.76 -43.92 53.54
N PHE A 7 -91.60 -42.61 53.37
CA PHE A 7 -90.70 -42.05 52.36
C PHE A 7 -89.20 -42.19 52.71
N ILE A 8 -88.88 -42.28 54.01
CA ILE A 8 -87.49 -42.39 54.50
C ILE A 8 -86.94 -43.81 54.34
N HIS A 9 -87.76 -44.85 54.54
CA HIS A 9 -87.33 -46.24 54.41
C HIS A 9 -87.07 -46.68 52.95
N ILE A 10 -87.78 -46.11 51.98
CA ILE A 10 -87.57 -46.42 50.55
C ILE A 10 -86.26 -45.83 50.02
N LYS A 11 -85.83 -44.65 50.50
CA LYS A 11 -84.56 -44.01 50.11
C LYS A 11 -83.32 -44.76 50.61
N LEU A 12 -83.35 -45.31 51.83
CA LEU A 12 -82.19 -46.04 52.38
C LEU A 12 -81.93 -47.40 51.70
N ARG A 13 -82.99 -48.11 51.28
CA ARG A 13 -82.86 -49.45 50.67
C ARG A 13 -82.29 -49.40 49.25
N ARG A 14 -82.65 -48.36 48.47
CA ARG A 14 -82.10 -48.13 47.12
C ARG A 14 -80.62 -47.76 47.14
N PHE A 15 -80.14 -47.06 48.18
CA PHE A 15 -78.73 -46.66 48.29
C PHE A 15 -77.79 -47.84 48.64
N LYS A 16 -78.28 -48.84 49.40
CA LYS A 16 -77.49 -50.05 49.72
C LYS A 16 -77.37 -51.02 48.54
N ILE A 17 -78.43 -51.16 47.73
CA ILE A 17 -78.42 -51.98 46.51
C ILE A 17 -77.51 -51.36 45.44
N PHE A 18 -77.52 -50.04 45.30
CA PHE A 18 -76.62 -49.32 44.38
C PHE A 18 -75.14 -49.44 44.78
N ARG A 19 -74.84 -49.44 46.09
CA ARG A 19 -73.47 -49.69 46.60
C ARG A 19 -73.00 -51.13 46.42
N ALA A 20 -73.88 -52.13 46.55
CA ALA A 20 -73.52 -53.53 46.32
C ALA A 20 -73.26 -53.84 44.82
N ILE A 21 -74.05 -53.25 43.92
CA ILE A 21 -73.84 -53.37 42.46
C ILE A 21 -72.57 -52.62 42.03
N SER A 22 -72.30 -51.45 42.62
CA SER A 22 -71.06 -50.69 42.36
C SER A 22 -69.80 -51.40 42.87
N LEU A 23 -69.87 -52.19 43.95
CA LEU A 23 -68.74 -53.00 44.45
C LEU A 23 -68.54 -54.30 43.66
N PHE A 24 -69.60 -54.86 43.07
CA PHE A 24 -69.50 -56.00 42.16
C PHE A 24 -68.94 -55.60 40.78
N LEU A 25 -69.34 -54.44 40.25
CA LEU A 25 -68.79 -53.87 39.00
C LEU A 25 -67.35 -53.35 39.12
N PHE A 26 -66.87 -53.07 40.33
CA PHE A 26 -65.47 -52.65 40.56
C PHE A 26 -64.52 -53.86 40.68
N PHE A 27 -65.03 -55.06 40.94
CA PHE A 27 -64.22 -56.28 41.08
C PHE A 27 -64.08 -57.08 39.77
N THR A 28 -64.92 -56.83 38.76
CA THR A 28 -64.82 -57.48 37.43
C THR A 28 -64.04 -56.66 36.40
N PHE A 29 -63.46 -55.51 36.77
CA PHE A 29 -62.79 -54.60 35.84
C PHE A 29 -61.26 -54.79 35.74
N ASN A 30 -60.70 -55.87 36.30
CA ASN A 30 -59.24 -56.08 36.38
C ASN A 30 -58.77 -57.49 36.01
N TYR A 31 -59.32 -58.13 34.97
CA TYR A 31 -58.70 -59.33 34.38
C TYR A 31 -58.92 -59.43 32.85
N PHE A 32 -58.57 -58.36 32.12
CA PHE A 32 -58.22 -58.50 30.71
C PHE A 32 -56.74 -58.13 30.56
N ILE A 33 -55.86 -59.03 30.99
CA ILE A 33 -54.48 -59.02 30.52
C ILE A 33 -54.55 -59.58 29.10
N ILE A 34 -54.61 -58.71 28.10
CA ILE A 34 -54.30 -59.10 26.74
C ILE A 34 -52.80 -59.41 26.75
N ASN A 35 -52.44 -60.70 26.75
CA ASN A 35 -51.09 -61.13 26.42
C ASN A 35 -50.85 -60.76 24.96
N ALA A 36 -50.40 -59.53 24.71
CA ALA A 36 -49.97 -59.10 23.40
C ALA A 36 -48.67 -59.84 23.10
N GLN A 37 -48.75 -60.83 22.22
CA GLN A 37 -47.60 -61.54 21.69
C GLN A 37 -46.61 -60.52 21.12
N GLN A 38 -45.34 -60.60 21.54
CA GLN A 38 -44.31 -59.66 21.11
C GLN A 38 -44.15 -59.77 19.59
N PRO A 39 -44.22 -58.67 18.82
CA PRO A 39 -44.12 -58.74 17.37
C PRO A 39 -42.70 -59.12 16.93
N PHE A 40 -42.57 -59.70 15.74
CA PHE A 40 -41.26 -59.86 15.12
C PHE A 40 -40.79 -58.53 14.53
N VAL A 41 -39.67 -58.01 15.00
CA VAL A 41 -39.16 -56.68 14.62
C VAL A 41 -38.16 -56.79 13.48
N ILE A 42 -38.33 -55.95 12.46
CA ILE A 42 -37.35 -55.82 11.38
C ILE A 42 -36.78 -54.41 11.29
N TYR A 43 -35.48 -54.33 11.01
CA TYR A 43 -34.76 -53.09 10.73
C TYR A 43 -34.21 -53.13 9.30
N GLY A 44 -34.73 -52.25 8.46
CA GLY A 44 -34.32 -52.16 7.07
C GLY A 44 -33.61 -50.86 6.77
N ARG A 45 -32.68 -50.92 5.80
CA ARG A 45 -32.12 -49.73 5.17
C ARG A 45 -32.24 -49.79 3.65
N LEU A 46 -32.86 -48.78 3.06
CA LEU A 46 -32.82 -48.57 1.61
C LEU A 46 -31.61 -47.72 1.24
N LYS A 47 -30.82 -48.20 0.28
CA LYS A 47 -29.71 -47.48 -0.35
C LYS A 47 -30.05 -47.27 -1.83
N ILE A 48 -29.80 -46.06 -2.32
CA ILE A 48 -29.92 -45.73 -3.74
C ILE A 48 -28.51 -45.66 -4.34
N GLU A 49 -28.20 -46.53 -5.30
CA GLU A 49 -26.91 -46.51 -5.99
C GLU A 49 -26.90 -45.43 -7.07
N SER A 50 -25.90 -44.54 -7.04
CA SER A 50 -25.79 -43.37 -7.94
C SER A 50 -27.02 -42.45 -7.89
N GLY A 51 -27.37 -41.95 -6.70
CA GLY A 51 -28.42 -40.96 -6.50
C GLY A 51 -28.73 -40.67 -5.03
N ASN A 52 -29.79 -39.91 -4.78
CA ASN A 52 -30.30 -39.64 -3.42
C ASN A 52 -31.55 -40.47 -3.12
N ILE A 53 -32.03 -40.48 -1.87
CA ILE A 53 -33.21 -41.26 -1.46
C ILE A 53 -34.55 -40.53 -1.64
N LYS A 54 -34.53 -39.29 -2.12
CA LYS A 54 -35.74 -38.50 -2.33
C LYS A 54 -36.70 -39.26 -3.25
N ASP A 55 -37.99 -39.18 -2.94
CA ASP A 55 -39.09 -39.80 -3.69
C ASP A 55 -39.05 -41.35 -3.70
N ALA A 56 -38.22 -41.97 -2.85
CA ALA A 56 -38.24 -43.41 -2.62
C ALA A 56 -39.34 -43.79 -1.62
N LYS A 57 -40.06 -44.87 -1.95
CA LYS A 57 -41.21 -45.37 -1.19
C LYS A 57 -41.05 -46.85 -0.83
N VAL A 58 -41.62 -47.23 0.30
CA VAL A 58 -41.81 -48.63 0.70
C VAL A 58 -43.30 -48.92 0.76
N VAL A 59 -43.74 -49.91 0.00
CA VAL A 59 -45.11 -50.44 0.04
C VAL A 59 -45.08 -51.80 0.72
N VAL A 60 -45.84 -51.96 1.78
CA VAL A 60 -45.94 -53.21 2.54
C VAL A 60 -47.28 -53.85 2.29
N LYS A 61 -47.27 -55.11 1.84
CA LYS A 61 -48.46 -55.95 1.76
C LYS A 61 -48.41 -57.01 2.85
N LYS A 62 -49.50 -57.22 3.58
CA LYS A 62 -49.73 -58.36 4.48
C LYS A 62 -50.79 -59.25 3.84
N ASN A 63 -50.48 -60.53 3.61
CA ASN A 63 -51.39 -61.50 2.98
C ASN A 63 -52.05 -60.92 1.71
N ASN A 64 -51.21 -60.36 0.84
CA ASN A 64 -51.54 -59.70 -0.44
C ASN A 64 -52.34 -58.39 -0.36
N LYS A 65 -52.72 -57.91 0.83
CA LYS A 65 -53.40 -56.62 1.02
C LYS A 65 -52.39 -55.56 1.43
N ILE A 66 -52.44 -54.38 0.81
CA ILE A 66 -51.57 -53.25 1.20
C ILE A 66 -51.96 -52.80 2.62
N VAL A 67 -51.00 -52.79 3.53
CA VAL A 67 -51.19 -52.37 4.93
C VAL A 67 -50.42 -51.10 5.29
N LYS A 68 -49.31 -50.82 4.60
CA LYS A 68 -48.56 -49.58 4.74
C LYS A 68 -48.00 -49.12 3.41
N ASN A 69 -47.87 -47.80 3.26
CA ASN A 69 -47.15 -47.14 2.18
C ASN A 69 -46.54 -45.86 2.75
N PHE A 70 -45.21 -45.74 2.74
CA PHE A 70 -44.54 -44.60 3.37
C PHE A 70 -43.29 -44.19 2.60
N ASP A 71 -43.01 -42.89 2.68
CA ASP A 71 -41.75 -42.30 2.23
C ASP A 71 -40.65 -42.55 3.27
N LEU A 72 -39.41 -42.67 2.81
CA LEU A 72 -38.27 -42.94 3.68
C LEU A 72 -37.58 -41.65 4.13
N PRO A 73 -37.04 -41.60 5.36
CA PRO A 73 -36.17 -40.51 5.77
C PRO A 73 -34.87 -40.48 4.93
N ASN A 74 -34.14 -39.37 4.99
CA ASN A 74 -32.87 -39.20 4.26
C ASN A 74 -31.82 -40.29 4.60
N SER A 75 -31.91 -40.90 5.79
CA SER A 75 -31.02 -42.00 6.20
C SER A 75 -31.32 -43.33 5.49
N GLY A 76 -32.54 -43.47 4.96
CA GLY A 76 -33.11 -44.69 4.39
C GLY A 76 -33.44 -45.78 5.37
N LYS A 77 -33.25 -45.53 6.67
CA LYS A 77 -33.55 -46.50 7.73
C LYS A 77 -35.05 -46.51 8.00
N PHE A 78 -35.58 -47.68 8.27
CA PHE A 78 -36.95 -47.89 8.72
C PHE A 78 -37.01 -49.10 9.65
N GLU A 79 -38.07 -49.13 10.43
CA GLU A 79 -38.39 -50.19 11.38
C GLU A 79 -39.84 -50.61 11.13
N PHE A 80 -40.11 -51.90 11.25
CA PHE A 80 -41.46 -52.42 11.12
C PHE A 80 -41.68 -53.64 12.01
N GLU A 81 -42.77 -53.63 12.75
CA GLU A 81 -43.23 -54.73 13.59
C GLU A 81 -44.17 -55.62 12.76
N LEU A 82 -43.92 -56.93 12.82
CA LEU A 82 -44.63 -57.94 12.06
C LEU A 82 -45.37 -58.88 13.00
N ASP A 83 -46.68 -59.03 12.78
CA ASP A 83 -47.45 -60.11 13.41
C ASP A 83 -46.97 -61.47 12.87
N PHE A 84 -47.00 -62.51 13.72
CA PHE A 84 -46.75 -63.89 13.28
C PHE A 84 -47.85 -64.43 12.37
N ASN A 85 -47.58 -65.61 11.80
CA ASN A 85 -48.50 -66.39 10.98
C ASN A 85 -49.03 -65.58 9.78
N SER A 86 -48.14 -64.78 9.19
CA SER A 86 -48.46 -63.85 8.11
C SER A 86 -47.36 -63.83 7.05
N ASN A 87 -47.74 -63.44 5.83
CA ASN A 87 -46.82 -63.23 4.72
C ASN A 87 -46.76 -61.73 4.40
N TYR A 88 -45.58 -61.14 4.53
CA TYR A 88 -45.32 -59.74 4.23
C TYR A 88 -44.46 -59.57 2.97
N LEU A 89 -44.95 -58.81 2.00
CA LEU A 89 -44.16 -58.38 0.84
C LEU A 89 -43.83 -56.90 0.95
N LEU A 90 -42.56 -56.60 1.22
CA LEU A 90 -42.03 -55.24 1.25
C LEU A 90 -41.51 -54.90 -0.15
N SER A 91 -42.11 -53.92 -0.81
CA SER A 91 -41.73 -53.45 -2.15
C SER A 91 -41.08 -52.07 -2.08
N PHE A 92 -39.84 -51.98 -2.55
CA PHE A 92 -39.01 -50.78 -2.55
C PHE A 92 -39.02 -50.17 -3.94
N GLN A 93 -39.46 -48.92 -4.04
CA GLN A 93 -39.73 -48.27 -5.32
C GLN A 93 -39.13 -46.86 -5.35
N LYS A 94 -38.58 -46.51 -6.51
CA LYS A 94 -38.16 -45.14 -6.83
C LYS A 94 -38.20 -44.96 -8.34
N ASN A 95 -38.74 -43.83 -8.81
CA ASN A 95 -38.81 -43.56 -10.24
C ASN A 95 -37.41 -43.50 -10.88
N GLY A 96 -37.24 -44.16 -12.03
CA GLY A 96 -35.96 -44.31 -12.71
C GLY A 96 -35.00 -45.36 -12.13
N TYR A 97 -35.46 -46.15 -11.14
CA TYR A 97 -34.68 -47.21 -10.51
C TYR A 97 -35.41 -48.55 -10.62
N VAL A 98 -34.63 -49.63 -10.60
CA VAL A 98 -35.13 -51.00 -10.57
C VAL A 98 -35.79 -51.24 -9.22
N ALA A 99 -37.11 -51.43 -9.22
CA ALA A 99 -37.85 -51.82 -8.02
C ALA A 99 -37.41 -53.21 -7.53
N LYS A 100 -37.41 -53.40 -6.22
CA LYS A 100 -37.06 -54.67 -5.57
C LYS A 100 -38.07 -55.00 -4.48
N SER A 101 -38.21 -56.27 -4.15
CA SER A 101 -39.06 -56.68 -3.02
C SER A 101 -38.40 -57.74 -2.14
N ILE A 102 -38.72 -57.72 -0.85
CA ILE A 102 -38.35 -58.75 0.12
C ILE A 102 -39.63 -59.41 0.60
N ASN A 103 -39.65 -60.74 0.61
CA ASN A 103 -40.74 -61.51 1.17
C ASN A 103 -40.37 -61.98 2.58
N ILE A 104 -41.22 -61.76 3.55
CA ILE A 104 -40.99 -62.11 4.96
C ILE A 104 -42.16 -62.99 5.39
N ILE A 105 -41.86 -64.25 5.69
CA ILE A 105 -42.84 -65.26 6.08
C ILE A 105 -42.68 -65.48 7.58
N THR A 106 -43.62 -64.96 8.36
CA THR A 106 -43.62 -65.04 9.83
C THR A 106 -44.38 -66.26 10.35
N ASP A 107 -44.48 -67.30 9.54
CA ASP A 107 -45.12 -68.57 9.88
C ASP A 107 -44.27 -69.35 10.87
N VAL A 108 -44.77 -69.48 12.10
CA VAL A 108 -44.11 -70.13 13.22
C VAL A 108 -45.18 -70.92 13.98
N SER A 109 -44.86 -72.16 14.37
CA SER A 109 -45.80 -73.00 15.12
C SER A 109 -46.18 -72.37 16.46
N ASP A 110 -47.46 -72.46 16.84
CA ASP A 110 -47.96 -71.90 18.10
C ASP A 110 -47.20 -72.46 19.32
N ASP A 111 -46.81 -73.74 19.31
CA ASP A 111 -45.99 -74.37 20.36
C ASP A 111 -44.65 -73.64 20.61
N ILE A 112 -44.05 -73.04 19.57
CA ILE A 112 -42.80 -72.28 19.68
C ILE A 112 -43.09 -70.88 20.21
N LEU A 113 -44.18 -70.27 19.73
CA LEU A 113 -44.59 -68.92 20.09
C LEU A 113 -45.10 -68.80 21.52
N GLU A 114 -45.72 -69.85 22.05
CA GLU A 114 -46.26 -69.94 23.41
C GLU A 114 -45.26 -70.54 24.41
N SER A 115 -44.09 -71.00 23.95
CA SER A 115 -43.08 -71.58 24.81
C SER A 115 -42.53 -70.55 25.81
N THR A 116 -42.69 -70.84 27.10
CA THR A 116 -42.15 -70.00 28.19
C THR A 116 -40.63 -70.09 28.33
N GLU A 117 -40.00 -71.08 27.69
CA GLU A 117 -38.55 -71.28 27.69
C GLU A 117 -37.87 -70.60 26.48
N LYS A 118 -38.66 -70.13 25.50
CA LYS A 118 -38.15 -69.55 24.27
C LYS A 118 -37.81 -68.07 24.46
N GLU A 119 -36.58 -67.70 24.13
CA GLU A 119 -36.20 -66.29 24.01
C GLU A 119 -36.92 -65.62 22.83
N PRO A 120 -37.25 -64.32 22.92
CA PRO A 120 -37.81 -63.58 21.80
C PRO A 120 -36.91 -63.67 20.56
N PHE A 121 -37.51 -63.74 19.37
CA PHE A 121 -36.75 -63.72 18.12
C PHE A 121 -35.88 -62.47 18.00
N GLU A 122 -34.67 -62.64 17.48
CA GLU A 122 -33.78 -61.51 17.27
C GLU A 122 -34.35 -60.58 16.19
N ALA A 123 -34.15 -59.27 16.39
CA ALA A 123 -34.58 -58.30 15.40
C ALA A 123 -33.78 -58.46 14.10
N PHE A 124 -34.47 -58.61 12.97
CA PHE A 124 -33.81 -58.93 11.71
C PHE A 124 -33.37 -57.68 10.96
N HIS A 125 -32.09 -57.63 10.60
CA HIS A 125 -31.49 -56.47 9.95
C HIS A 125 -31.18 -56.76 8.47
N PHE A 126 -31.59 -55.87 7.56
CA PHE A 126 -31.27 -56.03 6.14
C PHE A 126 -31.07 -54.71 5.39
N LEU A 127 -30.39 -54.80 4.26
CA LEU A 127 -30.11 -53.67 3.36
C LEU A 127 -30.59 -54.00 1.95
N VAL A 128 -31.30 -53.06 1.34
CA VAL A 128 -31.73 -53.14 -0.05
C VAL A 128 -31.06 -52.02 -0.84
N SER A 129 -30.32 -52.37 -1.88
CA SER A 129 -29.77 -51.40 -2.85
C SER A 129 -30.61 -51.38 -4.13
N LEU A 130 -31.16 -50.21 -4.48
CA LEU A 130 -31.79 -49.98 -5.78
C LEU A 130 -30.78 -49.41 -6.76
N PHE A 131 -30.78 -49.95 -7.98
CA PHE A 131 -29.91 -49.50 -9.06
C PHE A 131 -30.71 -48.69 -10.08
N LYS A 132 -30.06 -47.73 -10.73
CA LYS A 132 -30.66 -46.96 -11.81
C LYS A 132 -31.10 -47.91 -12.92
N GLN A 133 -32.32 -47.74 -13.42
CA GLN A 133 -32.82 -48.50 -14.56
C GLN A 133 -32.25 -47.90 -15.84
N TYR A 134 -31.69 -48.75 -16.69
CA TYR A 134 -31.15 -48.36 -17.99
C TYR A 134 -31.98 -48.95 -19.11
N GLU A 135 -32.19 -48.14 -20.14
CA GLU A 135 -32.78 -48.61 -21.39
C GLU A 135 -31.94 -49.76 -21.99
N GLY A 136 -32.64 -50.77 -22.52
CA GLY A 136 -32.04 -51.98 -23.10
C GLY A 136 -31.55 -53.02 -22.10
N ILE A 137 -31.74 -52.84 -20.78
CA ILE A 137 -31.48 -53.89 -19.77
C ILE A 137 -32.83 -54.40 -19.25
N SER A 138 -33.10 -55.69 -19.44
CA SER A 138 -34.32 -56.32 -18.93
C SER A 138 -34.27 -56.47 -17.41
N THR A 139 -35.26 -55.91 -16.72
CA THR A 139 -35.41 -55.94 -15.25
C THR A 139 -36.50 -56.89 -14.78
N ILE A 140 -37.12 -57.66 -15.69
CA ILE A 140 -38.25 -58.56 -15.41
C ILE A 140 -37.94 -59.55 -14.29
N VAL A 141 -36.67 -59.98 -14.16
CA VAL A 141 -36.23 -60.88 -13.08
C VAL A 141 -36.53 -60.32 -11.68
N PHE A 142 -36.51 -58.99 -11.49
CA PHE A 142 -36.77 -58.32 -10.21
C PHE A 142 -38.25 -58.21 -9.85
N ASN A 143 -39.16 -58.71 -10.69
CA ASN A 143 -40.56 -58.93 -10.30
C ASN A 143 -40.69 -60.03 -9.24
N GLN A 144 -39.66 -60.86 -9.09
CA GLN A 144 -39.55 -61.84 -8.01
C GLN A 144 -38.85 -61.21 -6.80
N PRO A 145 -39.18 -61.64 -5.56
CA PRO A 145 -38.47 -61.18 -4.37
C PRO A 145 -36.97 -61.39 -4.46
N VAL A 146 -36.19 -60.38 -4.09
CA VAL A 146 -34.73 -60.47 -4.09
C VAL A 146 -34.17 -61.24 -2.89
N GLY A 147 -35.01 -61.45 -1.88
CA GLY A 147 -34.74 -62.29 -0.73
C GLY A 147 -36.05 -62.76 -0.10
N ILE A 148 -35.99 -63.92 0.53
CA ILE A 148 -37.05 -64.44 1.39
C ILE A 148 -36.45 -64.60 2.79
N ILE A 149 -37.11 -64.05 3.79
CA ILE A 149 -36.77 -64.22 5.21
C ILE A 149 -37.87 -65.10 5.81
N ARG A 150 -37.50 -66.16 6.52
CA ARG A 150 -38.46 -67.07 7.16
C ARG A 150 -37.85 -67.74 8.38
N TYR A 151 -38.72 -68.28 9.22
CA TYR A 151 -38.29 -69.06 10.37
C TYR A 151 -37.50 -70.31 9.94
N SER A 152 -36.37 -70.52 10.60
CA SER A 152 -35.44 -71.62 10.39
C SER A 152 -35.40 -72.50 11.63
N LYS A 153 -35.99 -73.70 11.56
CA LYS A 153 -36.01 -74.65 12.68
C LYS A 153 -34.60 -75.01 13.20
N SER A 154 -33.59 -74.98 12.34
CA SER A 154 -32.21 -75.32 12.74
C SER A 154 -31.51 -74.21 13.49
N LEU A 155 -31.90 -72.96 13.24
CA LEU A 155 -31.36 -71.78 13.93
C LEU A 155 -32.27 -71.33 15.08
N ASP A 156 -33.48 -71.90 15.15
CA ASP A 156 -34.54 -71.50 16.07
C ASP A 156 -34.82 -69.98 16.00
N ASP A 157 -34.64 -69.40 14.81
CA ASP A 157 -34.84 -67.97 14.54
C ASP A 157 -35.10 -67.71 13.03
N PHE A 158 -35.36 -66.47 12.66
CA PHE A 158 -35.52 -66.01 11.30
C PHE A 158 -34.19 -65.86 10.58
N ASP A 159 -34.09 -66.46 9.41
CA ASP A 159 -32.95 -66.30 8.52
C ASP A 159 -33.41 -66.17 7.06
N TYR A 160 -32.48 -65.83 6.18
CA TYR A 160 -32.70 -65.92 4.75
C TYR A 160 -32.96 -67.37 4.34
N ASP A 161 -33.93 -67.55 3.43
CA ASP A 161 -34.11 -68.80 2.73
C ASP A 161 -32.89 -69.05 1.83
N THR A 162 -31.94 -69.86 2.30
CA THR A 162 -30.67 -70.06 1.59
C THR A 162 -30.85 -70.76 0.24
N ASP A 163 -31.87 -71.62 0.07
CA ASP A 163 -32.14 -72.37 -1.15
C ASP A 163 -32.72 -71.48 -2.25
N TYR A 164 -33.70 -70.66 -1.88
CA TYR A 164 -34.24 -69.63 -2.76
C TYR A 164 -33.16 -68.61 -3.11
N THR A 165 -32.46 -68.12 -2.09
CA THR A 165 -31.45 -67.08 -2.22
C THR A 165 -30.35 -67.51 -3.20
N LYS A 166 -29.81 -68.73 -3.11
CA LYS A 166 -28.78 -69.23 -4.04
C LYS A 166 -29.25 -69.24 -5.51
N THR A 167 -30.43 -69.77 -5.78
CA THR A 167 -30.93 -69.92 -7.15
C THR A 167 -31.27 -68.57 -7.80
N VAL A 168 -31.93 -67.67 -7.07
CA VAL A 168 -32.39 -66.39 -7.63
C VAL A 168 -31.27 -65.34 -7.64
N LEU A 169 -30.35 -65.35 -6.66
CA LEU A 169 -29.19 -64.45 -6.65
C LEU A 169 -28.35 -64.56 -7.93
N SER A 170 -28.20 -65.76 -8.50
CA SER A 170 -27.44 -65.95 -9.74
C SER A 170 -28.02 -65.13 -10.91
N LYS A 171 -29.36 -65.09 -11.01
CA LYS A 171 -30.08 -64.35 -12.05
C LYS A 171 -29.96 -62.84 -11.84
N PHE A 172 -30.07 -62.38 -10.58
CA PHE A 172 -29.88 -60.97 -10.24
C PHE A 172 -28.46 -60.48 -10.51
N LYS A 173 -27.44 -61.26 -10.12
CA LYS A 173 -26.03 -60.91 -10.30
C LYS A 173 -25.69 -60.55 -11.75
N LYS A 174 -26.25 -61.28 -12.72
CA LYS A 174 -26.02 -60.99 -14.15
C LYS A 174 -26.58 -59.63 -14.56
N VAL A 175 -27.80 -59.31 -14.15
CA VAL A 175 -28.42 -58.02 -14.49
C VAL A 175 -27.76 -56.87 -13.72
N GLU A 176 -27.46 -57.05 -12.43
CA GLU A 176 -26.73 -56.06 -11.63
C GLU A 176 -25.34 -55.77 -12.21
N ALA A 177 -24.62 -56.78 -12.71
CA ALA A 177 -23.33 -56.58 -13.37
C ALA A 177 -23.46 -55.74 -14.65
N GLN A 178 -24.48 -55.98 -15.48
CA GLN A 178 -24.75 -55.17 -16.68
C GLN A 178 -25.10 -53.72 -16.31
N ILE A 179 -25.91 -53.52 -15.26
CA ILE A 179 -26.25 -52.19 -14.77
C ILE A 179 -24.99 -51.47 -14.24
N LYS A 180 -24.18 -52.13 -13.43
CA LYS A 180 -22.90 -51.57 -12.92
C LYS A 180 -21.95 -51.22 -14.05
N GLN A 181 -21.88 -52.03 -15.11
CA GLN A 181 -21.06 -51.74 -16.28
C GLN A 181 -21.57 -50.50 -17.04
N LYS A 182 -22.89 -50.38 -17.25
CA LYS A 182 -23.48 -49.17 -17.86
C LYS A 182 -23.28 -47.93 -16.98
N GLN A 183 -23.43 -48.05 -15.65
CA GLN A 183 -23.14 -46.99 -14.69
C GLN A 183 -21.69 -46.50 -14.81
N LYS A 184 -20.72 -47.41 -14.75
CA LYS A 184 -19.31 -47.08 -14.88
C LYS A 184 -19.00 -46.40 -16.21
N LYS A 185 -19.63 -46.85 -17.31
CA LYS A 185 -19.47 -46.24 -18.63
C LYS A 185 -20.07 -44.83 -18.68
N GLU A 186 -21.26 -44.61 -18.10
CA GLU A 186 -21.88 -43.28 -18.00
C GLU A 186 -21.00 -42.31 -17.19
N GLU A 187 -20.44 -42.76 -16.06
CA GLU A 187 -19.54 -41.96 -15.23
C GLU A 187 -18.23 -41.60 -15.94
N ILE A 188 -17.61 -42.57 -16.63
CA ILE A 188 -16.40 -42.33 -17.44
C ILE A 188 -16.68 -41.32 -18.56
N ASN A 189 -17.81 -41.45 -19.25
CA ASN A 189 -18.19 -40.53 -20.31
C ASN A 189 -18.42 -39.11 -19.78
N LYS A 190 -19.15 -38.95 -18.68
CA LYS A 190 -19.35 -37.64 -18.02
C LYS A 190 -18.03 -37.03 -17.56
N ALA A 191 -17.13 -37.83 -16.98
CA ALA A 191 -15.81 -37.36 -16.57
C ALA A 191 -14.97 -36.90 -17.77
N ARG A 192 -15.02 -37.64 -18.88
CA ARG A 192 -14.33 -37.28 -20.13
C ARG A 192 -14.89 -36.00 -20.75
N GLU A 193 -16.21 -35.85 -20.79
CA GLU A 193 -16.88 -34.64 -21.27
C GLU A 193 -16.51 -33.42 -20.40
N ALA A 194 -16.55 -33.58 -19.08
CA ALA A 194 -16.14 -32.53 -18.15
C ALA A 194 -14.65 -32.16 -18.31
N ALA A 195 -13.78 -33.13 -18.54
CA ALA A 195 -12.36 -32.89 -18.82
C ALA A 195 -12.18 -32.13 -20.14
N ASN A 196 -12.88 -32.53 -21.20
CA ASN A 196 -12.85 -31.86 -22.51
C ASN A 196 -13.33 -30.40 -22.41
N LEU A 197 -14.40 -30.14 -21.66
CA LEU A 197 -14.90 -28.78 -21.42
C LEU A 197 -13.88 -27.92 -20.68
N LYS A 198 -13.21 -28.47 -19.65
CA LYS A 198 -12.14 -27.76 -18.92
C LYS A 198 -10.94 -27.45 -19.83
N THR A 199 -10.54 -28.39 -20.69
CA THR A 199 -9.44 -28.17 -21.64
C THR A 199 -9.81 -27.10 -22.66
N LYS A 200 -11.04 -27.13 -23.19
CA LYS A 200 -11.51 -26.11 -24.13
C LYS A 200 -11.54 -24.73 -23.49
N ALA A 201 -12.07 -24.61 -22.27
CA ALA A 201 -12.07 -23.34 -21.53
C ALA A 201 -10.66 -22.78 -21.29
N LYS A 202 -9.68 -23.65 -20.97
CA LYS A 202 -8.28 -23.23 -20.83
C LYS A 202 -7.66 -22.76 -22.15
N GLU A 203 -7.99 -23.41 -23.26
CA GLU A 203 -7.49 -22.98 -24.58
C GLU A 203 -8.13 -21.66 -25.01
N ASP A 204 -9.44 -21.48 -24.77
CA ASP A 204 -10.15 -20.23 -25.02
C ASP A 204 -9.54 -19.07 -24.19
N GLU A 205 -9.25 -19.29 -22.89
CA GLU A 205 -8.55 -18.33 -22.04
C GLU A 205 -7.14 -18.00 -22.56
N ARG A 206 -6.40 -19.01 -23.05
CA ARG A 206 -5.07 -18.81 -23.64
C ARG A 206 -5.13 -17.97 -24.91
N LEU A 207 -6.11 -18.24 -25.78
CA LEU A 207 -6.33 -17.49 -27.00
C LEU A 207 -6.68 -16.02 -26.71
N GLU A 208 -7.52 -15.78 -25.69
CA GLU A 208 -7.85 -14.42 -25.26
C GLU A 208 -6.63 -13.66 -24.72
N LYS A 209 -5.80 -14.30 -23.87
CA LYS A 209 -4.53 -13.72 -23.40
C LYS A 209 -3.56 -13.42 -24.54
N LEU A 210 -3.45 -14.32 -25.52
CA LEU A 210 -2.61 -14.08 -26.70
C LEU A 210 -3.12 -12.90 -27.54
N ALA A 211 -4.43 -12.75 -27.69
CA ALA A 211 -5.04 -11.61 -28.37
C ALA A 211 -4.79 -10.30 -27.61
N GLN A 212 -4.91 -10.29 -26.29
CA GLN A 212 -4.61 -9.13 -25.44
C GLN A 212 -3.13 -8.73 -25.53
N ILE A 213 -2.20 -9.69 -25.42
CA ILE A 213 -0.76 -9.44 -25.56
C ILE A 213 -0.46 -8.82 -26.93
N LYS A 214 -1.06 -9.34 -28.01
CA LYS A 214 -0.88 -8.81 -29.37
C LYS A 214 -1.42 -7.40 -29.50
N ALA A 215 -2.60 -7.11 -28.95
CA ALA A 215 -3.19 -5.78 -28.96
C ALA A 215 -2.33 -4.77 -28.17
N GLU A 216 -1.80 -5.16 -27.01
CA GLU A 216 -0.93 -4.32 -26.19
C GLU A 216 0.42 -4.05 -26.87
N THR A 217 1.03 -5.07 -27.48
CA THR A 217 2.28 -4.89 -28.25
C THR A 217 2.08 -3.97 -29.45
N ASP A 218 0.97 -4.10 -30.19
CA ASP A 218 0.65 -3.19 -31.29
C ASP A 218 0.37 -1.76 -30.81
N ALA A 219 -0.31 -1.59 -29.67
CA ALA A 219 -0.55 -0.28 -29.07
C ALA A 219 0.78 0.38 -28.63
N LYS A 220 1.67 -0.37 -27.97
CA LYS A 220 2.99 0.12 -27.54
C LYS A 220 3.85 0.52 -28.73
N ARG A 221 3.88 -0.28 -29.80
CA ARG A 221 4.61 0.04 -31.04
C ARG A 221 4.09 1.32 -31.69
N LYS A 222 2.77 1.50 -31.78
CA LYS A 222 2.16 2.74 -32.29
C LYS A 222 2.50 3.96 -31.42
N ALA A 223 2.48 3.79 -30.09
CA ALA A 223 2.84 4.87 -29.17
C ALA A 223 4.31 5.27 -29.28
N GLU A 224 5.22 4.29 -29.42
CA GLU A 224 6.64 4.54 -29.63
C GLU A 224 6.92 5.24 -30.96
N GLU A 225 6.25 4.82 -32.04
CA GLU A 225 6.36 5.47 -33.35
C GLU A 225 5.85 6.91 -33.32
N ALA A 226 4.71 7.16 -32.64
CA ALA A 226 4.17 8.50 -32.44
C ALA A 226 5.11 9.39 -31.61
N LEU A 227 5.71 8.84 -30.55
CA LEU A 227 6.69 9.57 -29.72
C LEU A 227 7.95 9.91 -30.52
N LYS A 228 8.42 9.00 -31.39
CA LYS A 228 9.58 9.24 -32.25
C LYS A 228 9.30 10.37 -33.25
N LYS A 229 8.14 10.33 -33.92
CA LYS A 229 7.67 11.40 -34.82
C LYS A 229 7.55 12.75 -34.09
N ALA A 230 6.94 12.77 -32.90
CA ALA A 230 6.81 13.99 -32.10
C ALA A 230 8.17 14.57 -31.66
N LYS A 231 9.15 13.72 -31.30
CA LYS A 231 10.52 14.14 -30.97
C LYS A 231 11.26 14.71 -32.19
N GLU A 232 11.09 14.11 -33.37
CA GLU A 232 11.68 14.61 -34.62
C GLU A 232 11.08 15.97 -35.00
N GLU A 233 9.75 16.12 -34.92
CA GLU A 233 9.06 17.38 -35.21
C GLU A 233 9.45 18.48 -34.20
N ALA A 234 9.55 18.17 -32.92
CA ALA A 234 10.01 19.11 -31.89
C ALA A 234 11.46 19.56 -32.12
N LYS A 235 12.35 18.63 -32.51
CA LYS A 235 13.74 18.97 -32.89
C LYS A 235 13.77 19.87 -34.12
N ALA A 236 12.95 19.60 -35.14
CA ALA A 236 12.86 20.43 -36.34
C ALA A 236 12.40 21.86 -36.01
N LYS A 237 11.32 22.02 -35.24
CA LYS A 237 10.83 23.34 -34.79
C LYS A 237 11.87 24.10 -33.96
N LYS A 238 12.59 23.41 -33.06
CA LYS A 238 13.65 24.03 -32.26
C LYS A 238 14.85 24.47 -33.11
N LEU A 239 15.22 23.68 -34.13
CA LEU A 239 16.28 24.05 -35.07
C LEU A 239 15.87 25.27 -35.92
N GLU A 240 14.61 25.33 -36.34
CA GLU A 240 14.05 26.46 -37.08
C GLU A 240 14.01 27.74 -36.24
N GLN A 241 13.60 27.64 -34.96
CA GLN A 241 13.65 28.75 -34.02
C GLN A 241 15.08 29.26 -33.78
N ILE A 242 16.06 28.38 -33.60
CA ILE A 242 17.47 28.76 -33.46
C ILE A 242 17.98 29.49 -34.71
N LYS A 243 17.59 29.03 -35.92
CA LYS A 243 17.93 29.72 -37.17
C LYS A 243 17.29 31.11 -37.26
N ALA A 244 16.02 31.24 -36.88
CA ALA A 244 15.31 32.51 -36.87
C ALA A 244 15.91 33.50 -35.86
N GLU A 245 16.21 33.07 -34.63
CA GLU A 245 16.89 33.91 -33.63
C GLU A 245 18.29 34.33 -34.08
N SER A 246 19.05 33.44 -34.70
CA SER A 246 20.39 33.76 -35.24
C SER A 246 20.29 34.84 -36.33
N GLN A 247 19.35 34.71 -37.27
CA GLN A 247 19.13 35.73 -38.30
C GLN A 247 18.66 37.07 -37.72
N ALA A 248 17.76 37.06 -36.73
CA ALA A 248 17.31 38.27 -36.04
C ALA A 248 18.48 38.95 -35.30
N ARG A 249 19.35 38.17 -34.65
CA ARG A 249 20.55 38.69 -33.97
C ARG A 249 21.56 39.28 -34.95
N ILE A 250 21.77 38.67 -36.11
CA ILE A 250 22.64 39.21 -37.17
C ILE A 250 22.08 40.55 -37.69
N LYS A 251 20.77 40.64 -37.96
CA LYS A 251 20.13 41.90 -38.36
C LYS A 251 20.27 42.98 -37.28
N ALA A 252 19.97 42.66 -36.03
CA ALA A 252 20.10 43.60 -34.91
C ALA A 252 21.56 44.09 -34.73
N GLN A 253 22.55 43.20 -34.85
CA GLN A 253 23.96 43.59 -34.79
C GLN A 253 24.37 44.51 -35.96
N SER A 254 23.84 44.25 -37.17
CA SER A 254 24.11 45.11 -38.33
C SER A 254 23.53 46.52 -38.17
N GLU A 255 22.34 46.66 -37.60
CA GLU A 255 21.73 47.97 -37.32
C GLU A 255 22.45 48.73 -36.21
N VAL A 256 22.89 48.05 -35.15
CA VAL A 256 23.71 48.66 -34.09
C VAL A 256 25.05 49.14 -34.65
N GLN A 257 25.69 48.36 -35.54
CA GLN A 257 26.92 48.79 -36.20
C GLN A 257 26.68 49.97 -37.14
N ALA A 258 25.57 49.99 -37.89
CA ALA A 258 25.20 51.12 -38.74
C ALA A 258 24.97 52.40 -37.93
N LYS A 259 24.26 52.32 -36.79
CA LYS A 259 24.07 53.45 -35.87
C LYS A 259 25.39 53.95 -35.27
N LYS A 260 26.27 53.04 -34.82
CA LYS A 260 27.60 53.43 -34.31
C LYS A 260 28.48 54.08 -35.38
N LYS A 261 28.40 53.61 -36.63
CA LYS A 261 29.13 54.20 -37.75
C LYS A 261 28.60 55.61 -38.07
N ALA A 262 27.27 55.79 -38.10
CA ALA A 262 26.64 57.09 -38.30
C ALA A 262 26.95 58.08 -37.17
N GLU A 263 26.94 57.63 -35.90
CA GLU A 263 27.29 58.48 -34.75
C GLU A 263 28.77 58.91 -34.77
N LYS A 264 29.67 57.98 -35.14
CA LYS A 264 31.10 58.28 -35.27
C LYS A 264 31.37 59.26 -36.41
N GLU A 265 30.66 59.14 -37.53
CA GLU A 265 30.76 60.05 -38.67
C GLU A 265 30.18 61.44 -38.35
N ALA A 266 29.09 61.51 -37.59
CA ALA A 266 28.52 62.78 -37.09
C ALA A 266 29.46 63.50 -36.11
N LYS A 267 30.10 62.77 -35.19
CA LYS A 267 31.12 63.33 -34.29
C LYS A 267 32.34 63.87 -35.03
N LEU A 268 32.84 63.14 -36.03
CA LEU A 268 33.97 63.58 -36.86
C LEU A 268 33.66 64.86 -37.64
N LYS A 269 32.45 64.99 -38.19
CA LYS A 269 32.02 66.23 -38.87
C LYS A 269 31.91 67.41 -37.90
N ALA A 270 31.37 67.21 -36.71
CA ALA A 270 31.26 68.26 -35.69
C ALA A 270 32.64 68.73 -35.18
N GLU A 271 33.59 67.81 -35.01
CA GLU A 271 34.96 68.12 -34.58
C GLU A 271 35.75 68.87 -35.67
N GLN A 272 35.56 68.53 -36.95
CA GLN A 272 36.16 69.28 -38.06
C GLN A 272 35.61 70.71 -38.18
N GLU A 273 34.31 70.91 -37.95
CA GLU A 273 33.69 72.24 -38.00
C GLU A 273 34.18 73.14 -36.84
N ALA A 274 34.41 72.56 -35.65
CA ALA A 274 34.98 73.27 -34.51
C ALA A 274 36.43 73.73 -34.78
N ILE A 275 37.25 72.88 -35.41
CA ILE A 275 38.64 73.21 -35.79
C ILE A 275 38.68 74.33 -36.84
N GLN A 276 37.74 74.36 -37.79
CA GLN A 276 37.67 75.45 -38.78
C GLN A 276 37.31 76.80 -38.15
N LYS A 277 36.36 76.82 -37.21
CA LYS A 277 35.99 78.06 -36.50
C LYS A 277 37.11 78.59 -35.62
N ASP A 278 37.89 77.71 -34.98
CA ASP A 278 39.05 78.12 -34.17
C ASP A 278 40.21 78.65 -35.03
N ALA A 279 40.42 78.07 -36.22
CA ALA A 279 41.40 78.56 -37.20
C ALA A 279 41.04 79.94 -37.78
N GLU A 280 39.74 80.20 -38.01
CA GLU A 280 39.26 81.50 -38.50
C GLU A 280 39.37 82.59 -37.41
N ALA A 281 39.09 82.25 -36.15
CA ALA A 281 39.29 83.15 -35.01
C ALA A 281 40.77 83.53 -34.82
N LYS A 282 41.71 82.59 -35.01
CA LYS A 282 43.16 82.87 -34.99
C LYS A 282 43.61 83.83 -36.09
N LYS A 283 43.10 83.70 -37.31
CA LYS A 283 43.44 84.61 -38.43
C LYS A 283 42.97 86.04 -38.19
N ILE A 284 41.80 86.22 -37.57
CA ILE A 284 41.26 87.55 -37.25
C ILE A 284 42.07 88.22 -36.13
N ALA A 285 42.56 87.46 -35.15
CA ALA A 285 43.42 87.99 -34.08
C ALA A 285 44.81 88.41 -34.60
N GLU A 286 45.39 87.62 -35.50
CA GLU A 286 46.72 87.90 -36.09
C GLU A 286 46.70 89.12 -37.03
N ALA A 287 45.59 89.36 -37.73
CA ALA A 287 45.38 90.55 -38.55
C ALA A 287 45.25 91.85 -37.72
N LYS A 288 44.58 91.80 -36.56
CA LYS A 288 44.45 92.97 -35.67
C LYS A 288 45.77 93.34 -34.97
N ALA A 289 46.58 92.34 -34.59
CA ALA A 289 47.89 92.58 -33.98
C ALA A 289 48.90 93.23 -34.95
N LYS A 290 48.82 92.91 -36.24
CA LYS A 290 49.67 93.54 -37.28
C LYS A 290 49.33 95.02 -37.52
N THR A 291 48.04 95.39 -37.47
CA THR A 291 47.60 96.78 -37.66
C THR A 291 47.89 97.71 -36.47
N GLU A 292 48.00 97.18 -35.26
CA GLU A 292 48.28 97.99 -34.05
C GLU A 292 49.79 98.27 -33.86
N LEU A 293 50.66 97.39 -34.35
CA LEU A 293 52.12 97.53 -34.31
C LEU A 293 52.66 98.54 -35.35
N GLU A 294 52.04 98.65 -36.52
CA GLU A 294 52.44 99.64 -37.54
C GLU A 294 52.01 101.09 -37.20
N ALA A 295 51.01 101.27 -36.34
CA ALA A 295 50.55 102.60 -35.90
C ALA A 295 51.43 103.20 -34.78
N LYS A 296 52.04 102.38 -33.92
CA LYS A 296 52.96 102.87 -32.85
C LYS A 296 54.34 103.25 -33.37
N ILE A 297 54.88 102.54 -34.36
CA ILE A 297 56.25 102.79 -34.87
C ILE A 297 56.34 104.10 -35.68
N LYS A 298 55.26 104.55 -36.32
CA LYS A 298 55.22 105.84 -37.05
C LYS A 298 55.06 107.08 -36.16
N ALA A 299 54.60 106.96 -34.91
CA ALA A 299 54.41 108.09 -34.01
C ALA A 299 55.67 108.46 -33.19
N GLU A 300 56.60 107.53 -33.00
CA GLU A 300 57.80 107.73 -32.16
C GLU A 300 59.02 108.24 -32.93
N GLN A 301 59.04 108.14 -34.27
CA GLN A 301 60.15 108.59 -35.12
C GLN A 301 60.07 110.06 -35.58
N GLU A 302 58.98 110.79 -35.29
CA GLU A 302 58.82 112.20 -35.69
C GLU A 302 59.10 113.21 -34.55
N ALA A 303 59.10 112.77 -33.28
CA ALA A 303 59.30 113.64 -32.12
C ALA A 303 60.77 113.80 -31.69
N THR A 304 61.66 112.85 -32.02
CA THR A 304 63.08 112.89 -31.62
C THR A 304 63.97 113.72 -32.55
N ARG A 305 63.50 114.07 -33.76
CA ARG A 305 64.29 114.81 -34.77
C ARG A 305 64.25 116.35 -34.64
N LYS A 306 63.60 116.92 -33.62
CA LYS A 306 63.54 118.38 -33.40
C LYS A 306 64.15 118.87 -32.08
N ALA A 307 64.71 117.98 -31.25
CA ALA A 307 65.29 118.35 -29.95
C ALA A 307 66.82 118.25 -29.88
N GLU A 308 67.49 117.62 -30.85
CA GLU A 308 68.94 117.41 -30.80
C GLU A 308 69.76 118.53 -31.48
N GLU A 309 69.12 119.39 -32.27
CA GLU A 309 69.77 120.50 -32.99
C GLU A 309 69.93 121.78 -32.14
N ALA A 310 69.39 121.82 -30.91
CA ALA A 310 69.43 122.99 -30.01
C ALA A 310 70.36 122.85 -28.80
N LYS A 311 71.04 121.71 -28.58
CA LYS A 311 71.88 121.47 -27.38
C LYS A 311 73.40 121.47 -27.64
N LYS A 312 73.84 121.86 -28.85
CA LYS A 312 75.26 122.00 -29.22
C LYS A 312 75.83 123.42 -29.15
N LEU A 313 75.07 124.39 -28.65
CA LEU A 313 75.53 125.77 -28.47
C LEU A 313 75.19 126.26 -27.05
N ALA A 314 75.77 125.65 -26.01
CA ALA A 314 75.62 126.20 -24.66
C ALA A 314 76.83 126.00 -23.73
N GLU A 315 77.39 124.81 -23.51
CA GLU A 315 78.25 124.70 -22.32
C GLU A 315 79.16 123.46 -22.35
N ALA A 316 80.46 123.47 -22.65
CA ALA A 316 81.48 124.50 -22.90
C ALA A 316 81.79 125.51 -21.78
N LYS A 317 81.06 125.53 -20.65
CA LYS A 317 81.37 126.45 -19.53
C LYS A 317 81.28 125.87 -18.11
N ALA A 318 81.19 124.55 -17.95
CA ALA A 318 81.17 123.92 -16.62
C ALA A 318 82.11 122.70 -16.48
N LYS A 319 83.26 122.74 -17.14
CA LYS A 319 84.49 122.06 -16.67
C LYS A 319 85.30 123.10 -15.90
N ALA A 320 85.04 123.29 -14.60
CA ALA A 320 85.93 124.09 -13.73
C ALA A 320 85.71 123.93 -12.22
N GLU A 321 84.67 123.27 -11.73
CA GLU A 321 84.39 123.31 -10.29
C GLU A 321 83.91 121.95 -9.78
N LEU A 322 84.57 121.45 -8.74
CA LEU A 322 84.22 120.28 -7.91
C LEU A 322 84.74 118.91 -8.34
N GLU A 323 85.96 118.92 -8.84
CA GLU A 323 87.02 118.06 -8.31
C GLU A 323 87.42 118.54 -6.89
N ALA A 324 86.55 118.39 -5.88
CA ALA A 324 86.87 118.74 -4.48
C ALA A 324 86.03 118.03 -3.39
N LYS A 325 85.75 116.72 -3.55
CA LYS A 325 85.34 115.87 -2.41
C LYS A 325 85.79 114.40 -2.55
N LEU A 326 87.07 114.27 -2.90
CA LEU A 326 87.90 113.13 -2.50
C LEU A 326 87.71 112.81 -1.01
N LYS A 327 87.77 111.50 -0.70
CA LYS A 327 88.37 110.93 0.52
C LYS A 327 87.78 111.40 1.86
N ALA A 328 86.80 110.68 2.39
CA ALA A 328 86.45 110.79 3.82
C ALA A 328 85.72 109.60 4.48
N GLU A 329 85.51 108.43 3.85
CA GLU A 329 84.71 107.39 4.54
C GLU A 329 85.01 105.95 4.13
N GLN A 330 86.30 105.64 4.00
CA GLN A 330 86.80 104.31 4.33
C GLN A 330 87.14 104.32 5.82
N GLU A 331 86.87 103.19 6.49
CA GLU A 331 87.50 102.73 7.74
C GLU A 331 86.76 103.06 9.07
N THR A 332 86.61 102.01 9.91
CA THR A 332 86.25 102.00 11.36
C THR A 332 84.78 101.76 11.78
N ALA A 333 84.37 100.49 11.84
CA ALA A 333 83.36 100.04 12.83
C ALA A 333 83.48 98.53 13.15
N SER A 334 84.70 98.09 13.46
CA SER A 334 84.99 96.87 14.23
C SER A 334 85.23 97.27 15.70
N LYS A 335 84.73 96.45 16.65
CA LYS A 335 84.92 96.44 18.12
C LYS A 335 83.73 96.91 18.99
N ALA A 336 83.07 95.93 19.64
CA ALA A 336 82.37 96.03 20.95
C ALA A 336 81.81 94.63 21.33
N GLU A 337 82.64 93.59 21.40
CA GLU A 337 83.10 92.92 22.63
C GLU A 337 82.79 93.56 24.01
N GLU A 338 82.55 92.69 24.99
CA GLU A 338 82.88 92.83 26.43
C GLU A 338 82.06 93.76 27.36
N ALA A 339 81.01 93.19 27.99
CA ALA A 339 80.72 93.49 29.41
C ALA A 339 79.91 92.38 30.10
N LYS A 340 80.49 91.85 31.20
CA LYS A 340 79.92 91.07 32.34
C LYS A 340 79.73 89.56 32.11
N LYS A 341 80.56 88.61 32.58
CA LYS A 341 81.67 88.57 33.57
C LYS A 341 81.50 89.45 34.82
N LEU A 342 80.52 89.11 35.67
CA LEU A 342 80.60 89.32 37.13
C LEU A 342 79.44 88.58 37.87
N ALA A 343 79.48 87.25 38.01
CA ALA A 343 78.65 86.54 39.01
C ALA A 343 79.08 85.08 39.26
N GLU A 344 80.34 84.77 39.00
CA GLU A 344 81.02 83.64 39.62
C GLU A 344 81.34 84.03 41.07
N ALA A 345 81.37 83.07 42.00
CA ALA A 345 81.82 83.19 43.39
C ALA A 345 80.78 83.44 44.50
N LYS A 346 79.76 82.58 44.62
CA LYS A 346 79.26 82.16 45.95
C LYS A 346 78.88 80.68 45.96
N ALA A 347 79.46 79.96 46.93
CA ALA A 347 79.01 78.68 47.47
C ALA A 347 79.33 77.41 46.65
N LYS A 348 80.60 77.19 46.22
CA LYS A 348 81.57 76.45 47.04
C LYS A 348 81.44 76.74 48.55
N ALA A 349 80.54 76.02 49.23
CA ALA A 349 80.45 76.05 50.69
C ALA A 349 79.77 74.84 51.35
N GLU A 350 79.11 73.92 50.62
CA GLU A 350 78.26 72.93 51.32
C GLU A 350 78.34 71.52 50.71
N LEU A 351 79.58 71.03 50.56
CA LEU A 351 79.88 69.65 50.21
C LEU A 351 80.31 68.81 51.42
N GLU A 352 80.06 69.25 52.66
CA GLU A 352 80.76 68.72 53.84
C GLU A 352 79.86 68.14 54.95
N ALA A 353 78.58 67.81 54.68
CA ALA A 353 77.64 67.45 55.76
C ALA A 353 76.93 66.09 55.73
N LYS A 354 76.96 65.27 54.66
CA LYS A 354 76.11 64.04 54.64
C LYS A 354 76.76 62.72 54.20
N ILE A 355 78.08 62.61 54.34
CA ILE A 355 78.81 61.33 54.34
C ILE A 355 78.69 60.57 55.69
N LYS A 356 77.94 61.09 56.67
CA LYS A 356 77.67 60.41 57.96
C LYS A 356 76.17 60.18 58.16
N ALA A 357 75.66 59.14 57.48
CA ALA A 357 74.42 58.43 57.79
C ALA A 357 74.41 57.20 56.86
N ASP A 358 75.19 56.19 57.22
CA ASP A 358 74.64 55.04 57.95
C ASP A 358 73.85 54.12 57.02
N THR A 359 74.49 53.15 56.37
CA THR A 359 75.29 52.06 56.99
C THR A 359 74.64 51.34 58.17
N GLU A 360 73.32 51.48 58.36
CA GLU A 360 72.57 50.67 59.36
C GLU A 360 71.40 49.83 58.80
N THR A 361 70.95 50.02 57.56
CA THR A 361 69.79 49.27 57.01
C THR A 361 70.14 48.20 55.97
N GLN A 362 71.40 47.75 55.96
CA GLN A 362 71.79 46.48 55.31
C GLN A 362 71.56 45.23 56.18
N LYS A 363 71.00 45.35 57.39
CA LYS A 363 70.84 44.21 58.31
C LYS A 363 69.42 43.71 58.59
N LYS A 364 68.38 44.12 57.83
CA LYS A 364 66.99 43.71 58.16
C LYS A 364 66.09 43.21 57.02
N ALA A 365 66.56 43.08 55.78
CA ALA A 365 65.73 42.54 54.69
C ALA A 365 66.28 41.27 54.01
N GLU A 366 67.43 40.76 54.47
CA GLU A 366 67.93 39.42 54.11
C GLU A 366 67.11 38.28 54.73
N GLN A 367 66.16 38.60 55.61
CA GLN A 367 65.41 37.60 56.37
C GLN A 367 63.99 37.32 55.88
N GLU A 368 63.45 38.05 54.90
CA GLU A 368 62.00 37.99 54.70
C GLU A 368 61.47 37.16 53.54
N ARG A 369 62.17 36.83 52.43
CA ARG A 369 61.48 36.08 51.36
C ARG A 369 62.42 35.56 50.24
N LYS A 370 63.05 34.38 50.23
CA LYS A 370 62.99 33.10 50.99
C LYS A 370 61.64 32.44 51.24
N ILE A 371 60.52 33.08 50.87
CA ILE A 371 59.16 32.48 50.89
C ILE A 371 58.52 32.54 49.49
N ALA A 372 59.09 33.31 48.54
CA ALA A 372 58.62 33.28 47.15
C ALA A 372 59.32 32.20 46.28
N GLU A 373 60.35 31.54 46.81
CA GLU A 373 61.11 30.49 46.09
C GLU A 373 60.39 29.12 46.08
N ASP A 374 59.37 28.91 46.93
CA ASP A 374 58.73 27.59 47.06
C ASP A 374 57.29 27.47 46.50
N GLU A 375 56.60 28.56 46.11
CA GLU A 375 55.19 28.45 45.64
C GLU A 375 54.95 28.58 44.12
N ALA A 376 55.94 28.96 43.28
CA ALA A 376 55.73 29.04 41.83
C ALA A 376 56.44 27.95 41.01
N LYS A 377 57.14 27.01 41.67
CA LYS A 377 57.64 25.77 41.04
C LYS A 377 56.59 24.65 40.93
N ALA A 378 55.35 24.88 41.36
CA ALA A 378 54.32 23.84 41.41
C ALA A 378 53.21 23.88 40.34
N GLU A 379 53.00 24.97 39.58
CA GLU A 379 51.75 25.08 38.79
C GLU A 379 51.84 25.09 37.26
N LYS A 380 53.01 25.00 36.59
CA LYS A 380 52.97 24.89 35.10
C LYS A 380 54.14 24.22 34.39
N LEU A 381 54.83 23.29 35.07
CA LEU A 381 55.61 22.24 34.38
C LEU A 381 54.75 20.99 34.05
N ALA A 382 53.42 21.09 34.16
CA ALA A 382 52.45 20.02 33.90
C ALA A 382 51.82 20.03 32.49
N GLN A 383 52.33 20.82 31.51
CA GLN A 383 51.74 20.84 30.16
C GLN A 383 52.71 20.77 28.96
N ILE A 384 54.00 20.41 29.15
CA ILE A 384 54.90 20.13 28.01
C ILE A 384 55.69 18.82 28.23
N LYS A 385 54.97 17.73 28.59
CA LYS A 385 55.42 16.33 28.45
C LYS A 385 54.20 15.40 28.61
N ALA A 386 53.43 15.27 27.53
CA ALA A 386 52.80 14.01 27.17
C ALA A 386 53.66 13.38 26.08
#